data_AF-A0A2E4RLF0-F1
#
_entry.id   AF-A0A2E4RLF0-F1
#
_cell.length_a   1.000
_cell.length_b   1.000
_cell.length_c   1.000
_cell.angle_alpha   90.00
_cell.angle_beta   90.00
_cell.angle_gamma   90.00
#
_symmetry.space_group_name_H-M   'P 1'
#
loop_
_entity.id
_entity.type
_entity.pdbx_description
1 polymer ?
#
loop_
_entity_poly.entity_id
_entity_poly.type
_entity_poly.pdbx_seq_one_letter_code
_entity_poly.pdbx_strand_id
1 'polypeptide(L)'
;MVGDETYVEFQAAHVDRIGKLLLVPWAAEGATALLLLIWAWRQRDQALLSPLVIGGIAMGVVLIVSGFFSAPAHADLASGFVPEVHDRLMTADLVRTLAWTLRGVTASWVSVVIWKRRTS
;
A
#
# COMPACT_ATOMS: atom_id res chain seq x y z
N MET A 1 22.90 -5.56 9.12
CA MET A 1 22.23 -4.89 10.26
C MET A 1 22.96 -3.58 10.50
N VAL A 2 22.22 -2.52 10.81
CA VAL A 2 22.82 -1.24 11.23
C VAL A 2 23.20 -1.41 12.71
N GLY A 3 24.41 -0.99 13.10
CA GLY A 3 24.82 -1.07 14.51
C GLY A 3 24.08 -0.04 15.35
N ASP A 4 23.93 -0.29 16.66
CA ASP A 4 23.16 0.55 17.59
C ASP A 4 23.56 2.03 17.51
N GLU A 5 24.86 2.31 17.32
CA GLU A 5 25.42 3.66 17.21
C GLU A 5 24.87 4.48 16.03
N THR A 6 24.40 3.82 14.97
CA THR A 6 23.95 4.48 13.72
C THR A 6 22.46 4.28 13.46
N TYR A 7 21.76 3.55 14.34
CA TYR A 7 20.35 3.21 14.16
C TYR A 7 19.44 4.44 14.07
N VAL A 8 19.61 5.41 14.97
CA VAL A 8 18.76 6.61 15.04
C VAL A 8 18.87 7.45 13.77
N GLU A 9 20.10 7.68 13.28
CA GLU A 9 20.35 8.40 12.03
C GLU A 9 19.74 7.66 10.83
N PHE A 10 19.95 6.34 10.78
CA PHE A 10 19.37 5.49 9.75
C PHE A 10 17.83 5.55 9.75
N GLN A 11 17.20 5.42 10.91
CA GLN A 11 15.75 5.40 11.06
C GLN A 11 15.13 6.73 10.62
N ALA A 12 15.73 7.86 11.02
CA ALA A 12 15.28 9.19 10.61
C ALA A 12 15.38 9.37 9.09
N ALA A 13 16.52 8.99 8.49
CA ALA A 13 16.71 9.05 7.05
C ALA A 13 15.76 8.10 6.28
N HIS A 14 15.51 6.92 6.83
CA HIS A 14 14.59 5.93 6.26
C HIS A 14 13.16 6.47 6.21
N VAL A 15 12.63 6.92 7.34
CA VAL A 15 11.25 7.43 7.44
C VAL A 15 11.03 8.64 6.53
N ASP A 16 11.97 9.59 6.51
CA ASP A 16 11.88 10.78 5.66
C ASP A 16 11.86 10.42 4.16
N ARG A 17 12.77 9.56 3.71
CA ARG A 17 12.89 9.17 2.30
C ARG A 17 11.70 8.34 1.84
N ILE A 18 11.31 7.33 2.62
CA ILE A 18 10.19 6.46 2.26
C ILE A 18 8.88 7.25 2.30
N GLY A 19 8.65 8.09 3.32
CA GLY A 19 7.45 8.92 3.38
C GLY A 19 7.27 9.81 2.15
N LYS A 20 8.35 10.45 1.69
CA LYS A 20 8.34 11.26 0.46
C LYS A 20 8.14 10.41 -0.80
N LEU A 21 8.81 9.26 -0.88
CA LEU A 21 8.76 8.37 -2.04
C LEU A 21 7.33 7.83 -2.26
N LEU A 22 6.61 7.49 -1.20
CA LEU A 22 5.31 6.84 -1.30
C LEU A 22 4.19 7.79 -1.79
N LEU A 23 4.33 9.10 -1.56
CA LEU A 23 3.27 10.07 -1.85
C LEU A 23 2.81 10.02 -3.32
N VAL A 24 3.75 10.09 -4.26
CA VAL A 24 3.43 10.18 -5.69
C VAL A 24 2.88 8.86 -6.26
N PRO A 25 3.53 7.69 -6.06
CA PRO A 25 3.01 6.42 -6.55
C PRO A 25 1.64 6.06 -5.96
N TRP A 26 1.42 6.29 -4.66
CA TRP A 26 0.14 5.99 -4.02
C TRP A 26 -0.97 6.92 -4.49
N ALA A 27 -0.68 8.20 -4.67
CA ALA A 27 -1.64 9.14 -5.23
C ALA A 27 -2.03 8.75 -6.67
N ALA A 28 -1.04 8.41 -7.50
CA ALA A 28 -1.29 7.98 -8.88
C ALA A 28 -2.11 6.67 -8.93
N GLU A 29 -1.76 5.69 -8.11
CA GLU A 29 -2.49 4.42 -8.06
C GLU A 29 -3.91 4.59 -7.51
N GLY A 30 -4.07 5.39 -6.44
CA GLY A 30 -5.38 5.69 -5.87
C GLY A 30 -6.27 6.46 -6.84
N ALA A 31 -5.74 7.48 -7.51
CA ALA A 31 -6.47 8.26 -8.49
C ALA A 31 -6.90 7.40 -9.70
N THR A 32 -6.00 6.57 -10.24
CA THR A 32 -6.34 5.70 -11.38
C THR A 32 -7.37 4.64 -11.00
N ALA A 33 -7.23 4.00 -9.82
CA ALA A 33 -8.22 3.05 -9.33
C ALA A 33 -9.60 3.69 -9.15
N LEU A 34 -9.66 4.90 -8.58
CA LEU A 34 -10.91 5.64 -8.37
C LEU A 34 -11.57 6.02 -9.70
N LEU A 35 -10.79 6.55 -10.66
CA LEU A 35 -11.29 6.91 -11.99
C LEU A 35 -11.86 5.70 -12.72
N LEU A 36 -11.16 4.55 -12.67
CA LEU A 36 -11.64 3.29 -13.26
C LEU A 36 -12.90 2.79 -12.56
N LEU A 37 -12.97 2.89 -11.24
CA LEU A 37 -14.15 2.47 -10.47
C LEU A 37 -15.38 3.30 -10.83
N ILE A 38 -15.24 4.64 -10.90
CA ILE A 38 -16.30 5.55 -11.32
C ILE A 38 -16.76 5.23 -12.75
N TRP A 39 -15.80 5.00 -13.66
CA TRP A 39 -16.09 4.64 -15.04
C TRP A 39 -16.85 3.29 -15.12
N ALA A 40 -16.37 2.26 -14.45
CA ALA A 40 -16.98 0.92 -14.47
C ALA A 40 -18.39 0.94 -13.83
N TRP A 41 -18.57 1.72 -12.77
CA TRP A 41 -19.87 1.91 -12.14
C TRP A 41 -20.88 2.57 -13.07
N ARG A 42 -20.48 3.63 -13.78
CA ARG A 42 -21.34 4.32 -14.76
C ARG A 42 -21.77 3.40 -15.90
N GLN A 43 -20.88 2.51 -16.33
CA GLN A 43 -21.15 1.53 -17.38
C GLN A 43 -21.84 0.26 -16.86
N ARG A 44 -22.07 0.13 -15.54
CA ARG A 44 -22.56 -1.08 -14.87
C ARG A 44 -21.75 -2.34 -15.20
N ASP A 45 -20.45 -2.16 -15.36
CA ASP A 45 -19.55 -3.20 -15.81
C ASP A 45 -19.10 -4.11 -14.67
N GLN A 46 -19.88 -5.16 -14.42
CA GLN A 46 -19.65 -6.07 -13.31
C GLN A 46 -18.28 -6.77 -13.38
N ALA A 47 -17.76 -7.03 -14.59
CA ALA A 47 -16.47 -7.70 -14.76
C ALA A 47 -15.29 -6.82 -14.32
N LEU A 48 -15.44 -5.50 -14.34
CA LEU A 48 -14.43 -4.56 -13.84
C LEU A 48 -14.72 -4.10 -12.41
N LEU A 49 -15.99 -4.00 -12.01
CA LEU A 49 -16.37 -3.59 -10.65
C LEU A 49 -15.81 -4.54 -9.58
N SER A 50 -15.92 -5.86 -9.76
CA SER A 50 -15.43 -6.82 -8.77
C SER A 50 -13.94 -6.65 -8.42
N PRO A 51 -13.00 -6.70 -9.39
CA PRO A 51 -11.59 -6.49 -9.07
C PRO A 51 -11.27 -5.07 -8.58
N LEU A 52 -11.96 -4.03 -9.09
CA LEU A 52 -11.72 -2.65 -8.65
C LEU A 52 -12.15 -2.41 -7.20
N VAL A 53 -13.29 -2.96 -6.76
CA VAL A 53 -13.74 -2.85 -5.37
C VAL A 53 -12.81 -3.60 -4.43
N ILE A 54 -12.46 -4.85 -4.76
CA ILE A 54 -11.53 -5.65 -3.94
C ILE A 54 -10.16 -4.97 -3.84
N GLY A 55 -9.63 -4.47 -4.97
CA GLY A 55 -8.38 -3.71 -5.02
C GLY A 55 -8.44 -2.41 -4.22
N GLY A 56 -9.57 -1.69 -4.29
CA GLY A 56 -9.81 -0.47 -3.50
C GLY A 56 -9.83 -0.74 -2.00
N ILE A 57 -10.47 -1.84 -1.56
CA ILE A 57 -10.45 -2.27 -0.15
C ILE A 57 -9.02 -2.61 0.29
N ALA A 58 -8.28 -3.37 -0.52
CA ALA A 58 -6.89 -3.72 -0.23
C ALA A 58 -6.00 -2.46 -0.07
N MET A 59 -6.15 -1.48 -0.97
CA MET A 59 -5.48 -0.18 -0.86
C MET A 59 -5.89 0.57 0.42
N GLY A 60 -7.18 0.56 0.76
CA GLY A 60 -7.68 1.15 2.01
C GLY A 60 -7.04 0.53 3.26
N VAL A 61 -6.90 -0.80 3.29
CA VAL A 61 -6.19 -1.52 4.36
C VAL A 61 -4.73 -1.07 4.45
N VAL A 62 -4.02 -0.96 3.32
CA VAL A 62 -2.64 -0.45 3.31
C VAL A 62 -2.57 0.94 3.94
N LEU A 63 -3.41 1.88 3.51
CA LEU A 63 -3.39 3.26 3.99
C LEU A 63 -3.68 3.34 5.49
N ILE A 64 -4.66 2.57 5.97
CA ILE A 64 -5.00 2.50 7.41
C ILE A 64 -3.83 1.92 8.21
N VAL A 65 -3.27 0.79 7.79
CA VAL A 65 -2.16 0.15 8.49
C VAL A 65 -0.93 1.05 8.51
N SER A 66 -0.60 1.69 7.38
CA SER A 66 0.53 2.62 7.30
C SER A 66 0.36 3.85 8.18
N GLY A 67 -0.83 4.48 8.17
CA GLY A 67 -1.08 5.71 8.92
C GLY A 67 -1.25 5.48 10.42
N PHE A 68 -1.99 4.45 10.82
CA PHE A 68 -2.37 4.25 12.23
C PHE A 68 -1.50 3.26 12.99
N PHE A 69 -0.71 2.44 12.30
CA PHE A 69 0.13 1.42 12.96
C PHE A 69 1.62 1.62 12.61
N SER A 70 1.97 1.74 11.32
CA SER A 70 3.38 1.89 10.94
C SER A 70 3.95 3.26 11.34
N ALA A 71 3.25 4.37 11.05
CA ALA A 71 3.78 5.71 11.35
C ALA A 71 4.01 5.95 12.86
N PRO A 72 3.09 5.59 13.78
CA PRO A 72 3.35 5.68 15.22
C PRO A 72 4.49 4.78 15.67
N ALA A 73 4.57 3.54 15.19
CA ALA A 73 5.68 2.64 15.54
C ALA A 73 7.05 3.18 15.08
N HIS A 74 7.11 3.83 13.91
CA HIS A 74 8.33 4.53 13.49
C HIS A 74 8.70 5.71 14.39
N ALA A 75 7.71 6.43 14.93
CA ALA A 75 7.93 7.50 15.90
C ALA A 75 8.44 6.95 17.25
N ASP A 76 7.87 5.86 17.74
CA ASP A 76 8.32 5.16 18.95
C ASP A 76 9.78 4.66 18.81
N LEU A 77 10.16 4.27 17.59
CA LEU A 77 11.50 3.83 17.23
C LEU A 77 12.47 4.97 16.90
N ALA A 78 12.05 6.24 16.95
CA ALA A 78 12.87 7.37 16.50
C ALA A 78 14.08 7.66 17.40
N SER A 79 13.99 7.32 18.70
CA SER A 79 15.05 7.58 19.68
C SER A 79 15.93 6.35 19.99
N GLY A 80 15.65 5.20 19.38
CA GLY A 80 16.37 3.96 19.65
C GLY A 80 15.60 2.72 19.22
N PHE A 81 16.32 1.60 19.08
CA PHE A 81 15.71 0.34 18.71
C PHE A 81 15.00 -0.28 19.91
N VAL A 82 13.72 -0.62 19.74
CA VAL A 82 12.90 -1.31 20.73
C VAL A 82 12.35 -2.58 20.09
N PRO A 83 12.82 -3.79 20.49
CA PRO A 83 12.47 -5.04 19.82
C PRO A 83 10.95 -5.28 19.73
N GLU A 84 10.20 -5.01 20.79
CA GLU A 84 8.77 -5.26 20.86
C GLU A 84 7.97 -4.35 19.91
N VAL A 85 8.43 -3.11 19.72
CA VAL A 85 7.83 -2.17 18.77
C VAL A 85 8.16 -2.59 17.34
N HIS A 86 9.40 -3.04 17.10
CA HIS A 86 9.83 -3.56 15.81
C HIS A 86 9.01 -4.81 15.40
N ASP A 87 8.74 -5.74 16.31
CA ASP A 87 7.94 -6.93 16.01
C ASP A 87 6.48 -6.59 15.63
N ARG A 88 5.90 -5.60 16.32
CA ARG A 88 4.58 -5.06 15.95
C ARG A 88 4.61 -4.39 14.58
N LEU A 89 5.68 -3.65 14.28
CA LEU A 89 5.88 -3.03 12.96
C LEU A 89 6.01 -4.10 11.86
N MET A 90 6.74 -5.19 12.11
CA MET A 90 6.87 -6.32 11.18
C MET A 90 5.54 -7.04 10.94
N THR A 91 4.69 -7.14 11.97
CA THR A 91 3.33 -7.65 11.80
C THR A 91 2.49 -6.74 10.90
N ALA A 92 2.55 -5.43 11.10
CA ALA A 92 1.88 -4.45 10.23
C ALA A 92 2.41 -4.50 8.79
N ASP A 93 3.72 -4.67 8.61
CA ASP A 93 4.35 -4.81 7.30
C ASP A 93 3.94 -6.11 6.59
N LEU A 94 3.75 -7.21 7.31
CA LEU A 94 3.20 -8.44 6.74
C LEU A 94 1.77 -8.23 6.23
N VAL A 95 0.91 -7.57 7.02
CA VAL A 95 -0.46 -7.22 6.59
C VAL A 95 -0.43 -6.36 5.33
N ARG A 96 0.42 -5.33 5.29
CA ARG A 96 0.63 -4.49 4.10
C ARG A 96 1.12 -5.29 2.91
N THR A 97 2.04 -6.23 3.11
CA THR A 97 2.58 -7.09 2.03
C THR A 97 1.47 -7.93 1.41
N LEU A 98 0.63 -8.55 2.24
CA LEU A 98 -0.51 -9.34 1.77
C LEU A 98 -1.55 -8.47 1.04
N ALA A 99 -1.86 -7.29 1.59
CA ALA A 99 -2.78 -6.34 0.96
C ALA A 99 -2.26 -5.83 -0.39
N TRP A 100 -0.97 -5.47 -0.49
CA TRP A 100 -0.34 -5.08 -1.75
C TRP A 100 -0.28 -6.22 -2.75
N THR A 101 -0.06 -7.45 -2.30
CA THR A 101 -0.10 -8.63 -3.18
C THR A 101 -1.50 -8.81 -3.78
N LEU A 102 -2.55 -8.74 -2.95
CA LEU A 102 -3.94 -8.78 -3.42
C LEU A 102 -4.25 -7.63 -4.39
N ARG A 103 -3.72 -6.43 -4.10
CA ARG A 103 -3.87 -5.26 -4.97
C ARG A 103 -3.21 -5.48 -6.34
N GLY A 104 -2.02 -6.07 -6.39
CA GLY A 104 -1.34 -6.45 -7.64
C GLY A 104 -2.12 -7.50 -8.44
N VAL A 105 -2.70 -8.49 -7.76
CA VAL A 105 -3.58 -9.51 -8.38
C VAL A 105 -4.81 -8.86 -9.01
N THR A 106 -5.49 -7.96 -8.30
CA THR A 106 -6.68 -7.28 -8.84
C THR A 106 -6.36 -6.32 -9.99
N ALA A 107 -5.21 -5.62 -9.94
CA ALA A 107 -4.73 -4.80 -11.05
C ALA A 107 -4.44 -5.64 -12.32
N SER A 108 -3.83 -6.82 -12.12
CA SER A 108 -3.57 -7.77 -13.21
C SER A 108 -4.88 -8.30 -13.80
N TRP A 109 -5.87 -8.61 -12.94
CA TRP A 109 -7.20 -9.04 -13.38
C TRP A 109 -7.89 -7.96 -14.24
N VAL A 110 -7.92 -6.69 -13.79
CA VAL A 110 -8.45 -5.57 -14.59
C VAL A 110 -7.78 -5.52 -15.97
N SER A 111 -6.45 -5.64 -16.00
CA SER A 111 -5.67 -5.60 -17.24
C SER A 111 -6.04 -6.74 -18.19
N VAL A 112 -6.22 -7.97 -17.68
CA VAL A 112 -6.66 -9.13 -18.48
C VAL A 112 -8.07 -8.94 -19.03
N VAL A 113 -9.00 -8.40 -18.24
CA VAL A 113 -10.38 -8.13 -18.70
C VAL A 113 -10.37 -7.11 -19.84
N ILE A 114 -9.62 -6.02 -19.69
CA ILE A 114 -9.50 -4.99 -20.73
C ILE A 114 -8.85 -5.55 -21.99
N TRP A 115 -7.76 -6.32 -21.85
CA TRP A 115 -7.04 -6.89 -22.98
C TRP A 115 -7.91 -7.84 -23.80
N LYS A 116 -8.62 -8.78 -23.15
CA LYS A 116 -9.51 -9.72 -23.83
C LYS A 116 -10.59 -9.02 -24.66
N ARG A 117 -11.11 -7.89 -24.18
CA ARG A 117 -12.13 -7.12 -24.89
C ARG A 117 -11.62 -6.35 -26.10
N ARG A 118 -10.32 -6.05 -26.14
CA ARG A 118 -9.68 -5.38 -27.28
C ARG A 118 -9.39 -6.36 -28.43
N THR A 119 -9.18 -7.64 -28.10
CA THR A 119 -8.79 -8.69 -29.05
C THR A 119 -9.96 -9.55 -29.56
N SER A 120 -11.16 -9.34 -29.02
CA SER A 120 -12.41 -9.95 -29.49
C SER A 120 -13.14 -9.03 -30.45
#